data_AF-A0A2E5CUR8-F1
#
_entry.id   AF-A0A2E5CUR8-F1
#
_cell.length_a   1.000
_cell.length_b   1.000
_cell.length_c   1.000
_cell.angle_alpha   90.00
_cell.angle_beta   90.00
_cell.angle_gamma   90.00
#
_symmetry.space_group_name_H-M   'P 1'
#
loop_
_entity.id
_entity.type
_entity.pdbx_description
1 polymer ?
#
loop_
_entity_poly.entity_id
_entity_poly.type
_entity_poly.pdbx_seq_one_letter_code
_entity_poly.pdbx_strand_id
1 'polypeptide(L)' 'MKKIKLHKGKKYSICSCGLSKTLSFCDNEHRDYNDKNGTNYKSVKVIAEETVSIDVNSSTWNIK' A
#
# COMPACT_ATOMS: atom_id res chain seq x y z
N MET A 1 -11.64 -7.13 -1.89
CA MET A 1 -11.18 -6.83 -0.52
C MET A 1 -10.10 -7.83 -0.15
N LYS A 2 -8.95 -7.39 0.35
CA LYS A 2 -7.83 -8.26 0.73
C LYS A 2 -7.57 -8.15 2.23
N LYS A 3 -7.59 -9.29 2.91
CA LYS A 3 -7.31 -9.38 4.34
C LYS A 3 -5.80 -9.39 4.58
N ILE A 4 -5.32 -8.47 5.40
CA ILE A 4 -3.90 -8.38 5.79
C ILE A 4 -3.77 -8.39 7.31
N LYS A 5 -2.72 -9.04 7.82
CA LYS A 5 -2.38 -9.07 9.24
C LYS A 5 -1.29 -8.05 9.53
N LEU A 6 -1.59 -7.07 10.37
CA LEU A 6 -0.64 -6.09 10.87
C LEU A 6 -0.16 -6.53 12.25
N HIS A 7 1.14 -6.43 12.50
CA HIS A 7 1.75 -6.78 13.78
C HIS A 7 2.04 -5.52 14.60
N LYS A 8 1.85 -5.62 15.93
CA LYS A 8 2.13 -4.55 16.90
C LYS A 8 3.54 -3.96 16.70
N GLY A 9 3.63 -2.63 16.68
CA GLY A 9 4.87 -1.87 16.55
C GLY A 9 5.52 -1.92 15.16
N LYS A 10 4.97 -2.69 14.21
CA LYS A 10 5.54 -2.82 12.87
C LYS A 10 4.98 -1.73 11.95
N LYS A 11 5.88 -1.07 11.23
CA LYS A 11 5.56 -0.09 10.20
C LYS A 11 5.31 -0.79 8.87
N TYR A 12 4.16 -0.51 8.28
CA TYR A 12 3.75 -0.97 6.95
C TYR A 12 3.62 0.22 6.01
N SER A 13 3.89 -0.02 4.73
CA SER A 13 3.67 0.95 3.66
C SER A 13 2.60 0.40 2.74
N ILE A 14 1.44 1.05 2.71
CA ILE A 14 0.28 0.65 1.90
C ILE A 14 0.29 1.44 0.59
N CYS A 15 0.00 0.76 -0.51
CA CYS A 15 0.05 1.34 -1.84
C CYS A 15 -1.17 2.23 -2.12
N SER A 16 -1.00 3.52 -2.38
CA SER A 16 -2.11 4.39 -2.79
C SER A 16 -2.23 4.55 -4.32
N CYS A 17 -1.17 4.26 -5.07
CA CYS A 17 -1.10 4.50 -6.53
C CYS A 17 -1.69 3.38 -7.39
N GLY A 18 -1.87 2.17 -6.86
CA GLY A 18 -2.32 1.00 -7.62
C GLY A 18 -1.29 0.35 -8.55
N LEU A 19 -0.07 0.90 -8.65
CA LEU A 19 0.97 0.42 -9.56
C LEU A 19 1.88 -0.66 -8.96
N SER A 20 1.78 -0.90 -7.65
CA SER A 20 2.61 -1.88 -6.95
C SER A 20 2.41 -3.28 -7.52
N LYS A 21 3.51 -4.03 -7.68
CA LYS A 21 3.50 -5.45 -8.01
C LYS A 21 3.17 -6.31 -6.78
N THR A 22 3.24 -5.73 -5.59
CA THR A 22 3.02 -6.39 -4.30
C THR A 22 1.78 -5.86 -3.57
N LEU A 23 0.73 -5.49 -4.30
CA LEU A 23 -0.55 -5.06 -3.72
C LEU A 23 -1.02 -6.06 -2.64
N SER A 24 -1.35 -5.61 -1.43
CA SER A 24 -1.74 -4.27 -0.96
C SER A 24 -0.59 -3.32 -0.57
N PHE A 25 0.64 -3.83 -0.49
CA PHE A 25 1.78 -3.08 0.01
C PHE A 25 2.43 -2.23 -1.08
N CYS A 26 3.18 -1.21 -0.66
CA CYS A 26 3.94 -0.36 -1.56
C CYS A 26 5.38 -0.85 -1.71
N ASP A 27 5.80 -1.04 -2.95
CA ASP A 27 7.14 -1.45 -3.41
C ASP A 27 7.94 -0.30 -4.05
N ASN A 28 7.41 0.92 -4.03
CA ASN A 28 7.97 2.14 -4.62
C ASN A 28 7.83 2.31 -6.14
N GLU A 29 7.06 1.49 -6.86
CA GLU A 29 6.80 1.68 -8.31
C GLU A 29 6.22 3.08 -8.63
N HIS A 30 5.57 3.72 -7.65
CA HIS A 30 5.10 5.09 -7.80
C HIS A 30 6.21 6.11 -8.06
N ARG A 31 7.47 5.86 -7.68
CA ARG A 31 8.57 6.82 -7.90
C ARG A 31 8.85 6.99 -9.38
N ASP A 32 9.09 5.88 -10.06
CA ASP A 32 9.34 5.88 -11.51
C ASP A 32 8.13 6.41 -12.28
N TYR A 33 6.92 6.12 -11.82
CA TYR A 33 5.70 6.66 -12.43
C TYR A 33 5.56 8.18 -12.21
N ASN A 34 5.86 8.65 -11.00
CA ASN A 34 5.86 10.09 -10.67
C ASN A 34 6.83 10.84 -11.58
N ASP A 35 8.06 10.33 -11.74
CA ASP A 35 9.10 10.97 -12.56
C ASP A 35 8.70 11.06 -14.04
N LYS A 36 8.04 10.01 -14.57
CA LYS A 36 7.61 9.96 -15.97
C LYS A 36 6.34 10.77 -16.27
N ASN A 37 5.44 10.89 -15.30
CA ASN A 37 4.09 11.45 -15.52
C ASN A 37 3.84 12.77 -14.77
N GLY A 38 4.84 13.30 -14.05
CA GLY A 38 4.68 14.53 -13.26
C GLY A 38 3.67 14.39 -12.12
N THR A 39 3.51 13.18 -11.57
CA THR A 39 2.58 12.92 -10.46
C THR A 39 3.31 12.90 -9.11
N ASN A 40 2.57 12.89 -8.00
CA ASN A 40 3.14 12.91 -6.65
C ASN A 40 2.52 11.85 -5.74
N TYR A 41 2.34 10.64 -6.26
CA TYR A 41 1.84 9.55 -5.44
C TYR A 41 2.82 9.18 -4.32
N LYS A 42 2.29 8.89 -3.13
CA LYS A 42 3.06 8.46 -1.95
C LYS A 42 2.34 7.34 -1.22
N SER A 43 3.10 6.38 -0.69
CA SER A 43 2.56 5.31 0.14
C SER A 43 1.96 5.83 1.44
N VAL A 44 0.86 5.24 1.91
CA VAL A 44 0.33 5.48 3.26
C VAL A 44 1.14 4.68 4.26
N LYS A 45 1.67 5.33 5.31
CA LYS A 45 2.40 4.63 6.39
C LYS A 45 1.42 4.27 7.50
N VAL A 46 1.39 3.01 7.88
CA VAL A 46 0.55 2.49 8.96
C VAL A 46 1.45 1.85 10.00
N ILE A 47 1.25 2.17 11.27
CA ILE A 47 1.93 1.56 12.40
C ILE A 47 0.83 1.00 13.29
N ALA A 48 0.80 -0.31 13.47
CA ALA A 48 -0.23 -0.94 14.28
C ALA A 48 0.16 -0.92 15.76
N GLU A 49 -0.72 -0.41 16.62
CA GLU A 49 -0.48 -0.40 18.07
C GLU A 49 -0.69 -1.77 18.72
N GLU A 50 -1.42 -2.65 18.02
CA GLU A 50 -1.68 -4.03 18.39
C GLU A 50 -1.70 -4.93 17.15
N THR A 51 -1.69 -6.25 17.35
CA THR A 51 -1.72 -7.19 16.23
C THR A 51 -3.17 -7.38 15.77
N VAL A 52 -3.52 -6.82 14.60
CA VAL A 52 -4.88 -6.80 14.07
C VAL A 52 -4.92 -7.32 12.64
N SER A 53 -6.01 -7.98 12.27
CA SER A 53 -6.30 -8.34 10.87
C SER A 53 -7.32 -7.36 10.32
N ILE A 54 -6.98 -6.67 9.24
CA ILE A 54 -7.85 -5.68 8.60
C ILE A 54 -8.13 -6.08 7.15
N ASP A 55 -9.31 -5.71 6.67
CA ASP A 55 -9.67 -5.81 5.26
C ASP A 55 -9.39 -4.48 4.58
N VAL A 56 -8.51 -4.51 3.58
CA VAL A 56 -8.13 -3.32 2.81
C VAL A 56 -8.55 -3.47 1.36
N ASN A 57 -8.98 -2.37 0.76
CA ASN A 57 -9.35 -2.31 -0.64
C ASN A 57 -9.10 -0.90 -1.21
N SER A 58 -8.78 -0.84 -2.48
CA SER A 58 -8.81 0.38 -3.28
C SER A 58 -9.43 0.03 -4.63
N SER A 59 -10.21 0.95 -5.20
CA SER A 59 -10.79 0.78 -6.55
C SER A 59 -9.71 0.63 -7.62
N THR A 60 -8.51 1.13 -7.37
CA THR A 60 -7.36 1.06 -8.30
C THR A 60 -6.52 -0.22 -8.13
N TRP A 61 -6.78 -1.03 -7.10
CA TRP A 61 -6.01 -2.25 -6.88
C TRP A 61 -6.63 -3.42 -7.65
N ASN A 62 -5.97 -3.85 -8.73
CA ASN A 62 -6.37 -5.05 -9.46
C ASN A 62 -5.83 -6.31 -8.76
N ILE A 63 -6.45 -6.64 -7.63
CA ILE A 63 -6.15 -7.85 -6.85
C ILE A 63 -6.97 -8.98 -7.46
N LYS A 64 -6.34 -9.79 -8.31
CA LYS A 64 -6.91 -11.07 -8.75
C LYS A 64 -6.98 -12.06 -7.59
#